data_AF-A0A7X7CY75-F1
#
_entry.id   AF-A0A7X7CY75-F1
#
_cell.length_a   1.000
_cell.length_b   1.000
_cell.length_c   1.000
_cell.angle_alpha   90.00
_cell.angle_beta   90.00
_cell.angle_gamma   90.00
#
_symmetry.space_group_name_H-M   'P 1'
#
loop_
_entity.id
_entity.type
_entity.pdbx_description
1 polymer ?
#
loop_
_entity_poly.entity_id
_entity_poly.type
_entity_poly.pdbx_seq_one_letter_code
_entity_poly.pdbx_strand_id
1 'polypeptide(L)'
;MNKKTLTQVIGWEPNAALIELILADVQASGISIEEAASKYSLPVMVMPSDNGMIHELGETYTVEQFKERFPFRKIITITNGDL
;
A
#
# COMPACT_ATOMS: atom_id res chain seq x y z
N MET A 1 17.94 4.08 -4.71
CA MET A 1 16.62 3.81 -4.10
C MET A 1 15.81 5.10 -4.12
N ASN A 2 14.70 5.15 -4.85
CA ASN A 2 13.89 6.37 -4.90
C ASN A 2 12.94 6.35 -3.69
N LYS A 3 13.23 7.14 -2.64
CA LYS A 3 12.43 7.17 -1.40
C LYS A 3 10.92 7.32 -1.66
N LYS A 4 10.56 8.05 -2.71
CA LYS A 4 9.17 8.27 -3.14
C LYS A 4 8.41 6.96 -3.37
N THR A 5 9.06 5.93 -3.92
CA THR A 5 8.40 4.65 -4.23
C THR A 5 8.05 3.86 -2.97
N LEU A 6 8.93 3.86 -1.96
CA LEU A 6 8.70 3.17 -0.69
C LEU A 6 7.58 3.83 0.13
N THR A 7 7.61 5.15 0.27
CA THR A 7 6.56 5.92 0.94
C THR A 7 5.21 5.72 0.27
N GLN A 8 5.17 5.65 -1.06
CA GLN A 8 3.93 5.37 -1.82
C GLN A 8 3.38 3.96 -1.56
N VAL A 9 4.23 2.94 -1.50
CA VAL A 9 3.79 1.55 -1.23
C VAL A 9 3.32 1.40 0.22
N ILE A 10 4.04 2.00 1.16
CA ILE A 10 3.77 1.84 2.60
C ILE A 10 2.62 2.76 3.07
N GLY A 11 2.42 3.89 2.39
CA GLY A 11 1.43 4.91 2.72
C GLY A 11 1.91 5.96 3.74
N TRP A 12 3.15 5.85 4.20
CA TRP A 12 3.78 6.79 5.14
C TRP A 12 5.31 6.72 5.01
N GLU A 13 6.03 7.74 5.52
CA GLU A 13 7.49 7.84 5.39
C GLU A 13 8.19 6.82 6.30
N PRO A 14 8.83 5.76 5.76
CA PRO A 14 9.44 4.72 6.58
C PRO A 14 10.69 5.24 7.31
N ASN A 15 10.86 4.84 8.57
CA ASN A 15 12.09 5.10 9.31
C ASN A 15 13.24 4.14 8.92
N ALA A 16 14.46 4.41 9.38
CA ALA A 16 15.64 3.60 9.04
C ALA A 16 15.48 2.11 9.42
N ALA A 17 14.93 1.82 10.60
CA ALA A 17 14.74 0.45 11.07
C ALA A 17 13.76 -0.35 10.18
N LEU A 18 12.68 0.28 9.72
CA LEU A 18 11.75 -0.37 8.79
C LEU A 18 12.40 -0.61 7.42
N ILE A 19 13.21 0.33 6.94
CA ILE A 19 13.95 0.15 5.68
C ILE A 19 14.90 -1.07 5.79
N GLU A 20 15.59 -1.24 6.91
CA GLU A 20 16.46 -2.40 7.14
C GLU A 20 15.68 -3.72 7.14
N LEU A 21 14.50 -3.76 7.77
CA LEU A 21 13.63 -4.94 7.74
C LEU A 21 13.18 -5.29 6.33
N ILE A 22 12.78 -4.30 5.53
CA ILE A 22 12.37 -4.52 4.14
C ILE A 22 13.53 -5.06 3.31
N LEU A 23 14.73 -4.50 3.48
CA LEU A 23 15.92 -4.98 2.75
C LEU A 23 16.33 -6.39 3.18
N ALA A 24 16.21 -6.72 4.46
CA ALA A 24 16.44 -8.08 4.96
C ALA A 24 15.45 -9.09 4.35
N ASP A 25 14.17 -8.72 4.26
CA ASP A 25 13.13 -9.53 3.62
C ASP A 25 13.43 -9.79 2.13
N VAL A 26 13.86 -8.76 1.40
CA VAL A 26 14.28 -8.88 -0.01
C VAL A 26 15.44 -9.85 -0.15
N GLN A 27 16.45 -9.76 0.73
CA GLN A 27 17.60 -10.67 0.71
C GLN A 27 17.21 -12.12 1.05
N ALA A 28 16.31 -12.32 2.00
CA ALA A 28 15.90 -13.64 2.47
C ALA A 28 14.98 -14.37 1.48
N SER A 29 14.12 -13.63 0.78
CA SER A 29 13.06 -14.21 -0.06
C SER A 29 13.25 -14.03 -1.57
N GLY A 30 14.11 -13.11 -1.99
CA GLY A 30 14.34 -12.80 -3.40
C GLY A 30 13.21 -12.04 -4.10
N ILE A 31 12.19 -11.59 -3.34
CA ILE A 31 11.07 -10.78 -3.88
C ILE A 31 11.49 -9.32 -4.12
N SER A 32 10.66 -8.56 -4.83
CA SER A 32 10.90 -7.14 -5.06
C SER A 32 10.81 -6.32 -3.77
N ILE A 33 11.42 -5.13 -3.76
CA ILE A 33 11.33 -4.20 -2.61
C ILE A 33 9.87 -3.79 -2.38
N GLU A 34 9.10 -3.59 -3.43
CA GLU A 34 7.70 -3.20 -3.37
C GLU A 34 6.83 -4.30 -2.73
N GLU A 35 7.08 -5.56 -3.12
CA GLU A 35 6.39 -6.70 -2.55
C GLU A 35 6.78 -6.91 -1.08
N ALA A 36 8.06 -6.77 -0.73
CA ALA A 36 8.52 -6.83 0.65
C ALA A 36 7.93 -5.69 1.50
N ALA A 37 7.94 -4.46 0.98
CA ALA A 37 7.39 -3.28 1.65
C ALA A 37 5.88 -3.38 1.90
N SER A 38 5.14 -4.05 1.00
CA SER A 38 3.68 -4.23 1.14
C SER A 38 3.26 -4.94 2.41
N LYS A 39 4.12 -5.80 2.96
CA LYS A 39 3.86 -6.51 4.22
C LYS A 39 3.66 -5.56 5.40
N TYR A 40 4.35 -4.41 5.35
CA TYR A 40 4.36 -3.36 6.35
C TYR A 40 3.45 -2.18 6.00
N SER A 41 2.75 -2.25 4.87
CA SER A 41 1.87 -1.19 4.41
C SER A 41 0.61 -1.08 5.25
N LEU A 42 0.15 0.15 5.48
CA LEU A 42 -1.21 0.40 5.94
C LEU A 42 -2.15 0.19 4.75
N PRO A 43 -3.16 -0.70 4.89
CA PRO A 43 -4.12 -0.94 3.83
C PRO A 43 -4.95 0.33 3.58
N VAL A 44 -5.30 0.54 2.32
CA VAL A 44 -6.31 1.55 1.97
C VAL A 44 -7.68 0.99 2.31
N MET A 45 -8.49 1.76 3.02
CA MET A 45 -9.85 1.39 3.36
C MET A 45 -10.83 2.06 2.40
N VAL A 46 -11.79 1.30 1.90
CA VAL A 46 -12.92 1.78 1.12
C VAL A 46 -14.17 1.58 1.96
N MET A 47 -14.72 2.67 2.47
CA MET A 47 -15.95 2.68 3.27
C MET A 47 -17.18 2.59 2.36
N PRO A 48 -18.35 2.19 2.88
CA PRO A 48 -19.59 2.23 2.11
C PRO A 48 -19.91 3.62 1.55
N SER A 49 -19.56 4.67 2.29
CA SER A 49 -19.72 6.08 1.88
C SER A 49 -18.86 6.50 0.70
N ASP A 50 -17.78 5.77 0.43
CA ASP A 50 -16.80 6.14 -0.60
C ASP A 50 -17.26 5.69 -2.00
N ASN A 51 -18.35 4.93 -2.08
CA ASN A 51 -18.95 4.46 -3.33
C ASN A 51 -17.96 3.75 -4.26
N GLY A 52 -17.01 2.99 -3.69
CA GLY A 52 -15.99 2.25 -4.45
C GLY A 52 -14.82 3.11 -4.96
N MET A 53 -14.69 4.34 -4.46
CA MET A 53 -13.61 5.26 -4.81
C MET A 53 -12.52 5.28 -3.74
N ILE A 54 -11.28 5.47 -4.17
CA ILE A 54 -10.10 5.64 -3.31
C ILE A 54 -9.53 7.03 -3.55
N HIS A 55 -9.31 7.79 -2.48
CA HIS A 55 -8.65 9.09 -2.53
C HIS A 55 -7.23 8.96 -1.97
N GLU A 56 -6.22 9.07 -2.82
CA GLU A 56 -4.81 8.85 -2.45
C GLU A 56 -3.92 9.84 -3.20
N LEU A 57 -2.99 10.49 -2.49
CA LEU A 57 -2.02 11.44 -3.06
C LEU A 57 -2.65 12.59 -3.88
N GLY A 58 -3.85 13.03 -3.50
CA GLY A 58 -4.58 14.10 -4.18
C GLY A 58 -5.27 13.67 -5.49
N GLU A 59 -5.23 12.38 -5.83
CA GLU A 59 -5.93 11.80 -6.96
C GLU A 59 -7.05 10.86 -6.47
N THR A 60 -8.05 10.64 -7.33
CA THR A 60 -9.18 9.76 -7.06
C THR A 60 -9.15 8.60 -8.05
N TYR A 61 -9.29 7.38 -7.56
CA TYR A 61 -9.20 6.15 -8.33
C TYR A 61 -10.42 5.27 -8.10
N THR A 62 -10.83 4.48 -9.10
CA THR A 62 -11.60 3.26 -8.82
C THR A 62 -10.69 2.22 -8.15
N VAL A 63 -11.28 1.22 -7.48
CA VAL A 63 -10.52 0.09 -6.91
C VAL A 63 -9.65 -0.60 -7.97
N GLU A 64 -10.14 -0.74 -9.20
CA GLU A 64 -9.41 -1.36 -10.30
C GLU A 64 -8.19 -0.52 -10.73
N GLN A 65 -8.39 0.77 -10.97
CA GLN A 65 -7.31 1.70 -11.31
C GLN A 65 -6.25 1.76 -10.21
N PHE A 66 -6.68 1.69 -8.94
CA PHE A 66 -5.76 1.69 -7.82
C PHE A 66 -4.90 0.42 -7.79
N LYS A 67 -5.50 -0.76 -8.02
CA LYS A 67 -4.76 -2.04 -8.09
C LYS A 67 -3.77 -2.07 -9.25
N GLU A 68 -4.12 -1.53 -10.41
CA GLU A 68 -3.21 -1.46 -11.55
C GLU A 68 -2.02 -0.55 -11.26
N ARG A 69 -2.25 0.61 -10.62
CA ARG A 69 -1.20 1.59 -10.31
C ARG A 69 -0.34 1.20 -9.11
N PHE A 70 -0.92 0.52 -8.12
CA PHE A 70 -0.28 0.12 -6.87
C PHE A 70 -0.51 -1.38 -6.59
N PRO A 71 0.05 -2.28 -7.40
CA PRO A 71 -0.30 -3.71 -7.40
C PRO A 71 0.00 -4.44 -6.08
N PHE A 72 0.94 -3.91 -5.29
CA PHE A 72 1.31 -4.50 -4.01
C PHE A 72 0.58 -3.85 -2.81
N ARG A 73 -0.21 -2.79 -2.99
CA ARG A 73 -0.93 -2.17 -1.87
C ARG A 73 -2.19 -2.96 -1.52
N LYS A 74 -2.36 -3.21 -0.23
CA LYS A 74 -3.53 -3.89 0.31
C LYS A 74 -4.73 -2.94 0.32
N ILE A 75 -5.88 -3.45 -0.09
CA ILE A 75 -7.17 -2.74 -0.06
C ILE A 75 -8.12 -3.53 0.84
N ILE A 76 -8.79 -2.85 1.75
CA ILE A 76 -9.85 -3.40 2.60
C ILE A 76 -11.13 -2.66 2.23
N THR A 77 -12.14 -3.39 1.79
CA THR A 77 -13.48 -2.84 1.56
C THR A 77 -14.35 -3.16 2.76
N ILE A 78 -14.90 -2.12 3.39
CA ILE A 78 -15.83 -2.24 4.51
C ILE A 78 -17.26 -2.12 3.94
N THR A 79 -18.13 -3.06 4.29
CA THR A 79 -19.53 -3.08 3.88
C THR A 79 -20.45 -2.69 5.04
N ASN A 80 -21.71 -2.34 4.76
CA ASN A 80 -22.69 -2.01 5.79
C ASN A 80 -22.97 -3.16 6.79
N GLY A 81 -22.59 -4.40 6.47
CA GLY A 81 -22.70 -5.53 7.39
C GLY A 81 -21.52 -5.65 8.37
N ASP A 82 -20.44 -4.90 8.16
CA ASP A 82 -19.21 -4.95 8.97
C ASP A 82 -19.17 -3.88 10.08
N LEU A 83 -20.17 -2.99 10.14
CA LEU A 83 -20.31 -1.88 11.11
C LEU A 83 -21.42 -2.18 12.13
#